data_AF-A0A4R4VLE3-F1
#
_entry.id   AF-A0A4R4VLE3-F1
#
_cell.length_a   1.000
_cell.length_b   1.000
_cell.length_c   1.000
_cell.angle_alpha   90.00
_cell.angle_beta   90.00
_cell.angle_gamma   90.00
#
_symmetry.space_group_name_H-M   'P 1'
#
loop_
_entity.id
_entity.type
_entity.pdbx_description
1 polymer ?
#
loop_
_entity_poly.entity_id
_entity_poly.type
_entity_poly.pdbx_seq_one_letter_code
_entity_poly.pdbx_strand_id
1 'polypeptide(L)'
;MELASYLAGERWSDHPACTHPLLAALARLVNDNTSDESRAGLVHLVPSIIGLASDDLRVDARIALRCATTALPVAAAERQLALAVSVLAAEEMLARLDGAPPGRLSEPSVRVMEDVPHAAEQARRFSRAARITQKGFRRYAAPNAVQLSVVGIVQACIPDPDSLLRRLLEETIADCDAMIRGRQADTSGTITAPAHA
;
A
#
# COMPACT_ATOMS: atom_id res chain seq x y z
N MET A 1 -14.00 9.63 -0.27
CA MET A 1 -13.04 10.23 0.70
C MET A 1 -13.66 11.38 1.47
N GLU A 2 -14.61 12.07 0.86
CA GLU A 2 -15.34 13.21 1.38
C GLU A 2 -16.06 12.91 2.70
N LEU A 3 -16.69 11.74 2.82
CA LEU A 3 -17.29 11.30 4.09
C LEU A 3 -16.24 11.20 5.21
N ALA A 4 -15.02 10.74 4.90
CA ALA A 4 -13.92 10.72 5.87
C ALA A 4 -13.52 12.14 6.27
N SER A 5 -13.37 13.06 5.32
CA SER A 5 -13.07 14.48 5.59
C SER A 5 -14.12 15.11 6.51
N TYR A 6 -15.40 14.85 6.25
CA TYR A 6 -16.53 15.36 7.03
C TYR A 6 -16.52 14.82 8.45
N LEU A 7 -16.36 13.50 8.62
CA LEU A 7 -16.30 12.86 9.93
C LEU A 7 -15.07 13.27 10.75
N ALA A 8 -13.97 13.61 10.08
CA ALA A 8 -12.76 14.15 10.70
C ALA A 8 -12.87 15.64 11.11
N GLY A 9 -13.98 16.32 10.76
CA GLY A 9 -14.16 17.74 11.01
C GLY A 9 -13.37 18.64 10.05
N GLU A 10 -12.88 18.09 8.94
CA GLU A 10 -12.21 18.84 7.88
C GLU A 10 -13.22 19.45 6.89
N ARG A 11 -12.72 20.30 5.98
CA ARG A 11 -13.52 20.75 4.84
C ARG A 11 -13.83 19.55 3.93
N TRP A 12 -15.08 19.47 3.45
CA TRP A 12 -15.50 18.49 2.45
C TRP A 12 -14.52 18.44 1.26
N SER A 13 -13.81 17.33 1.14
CA SER A 13 -12.71 17.16 0.18
C SER A 13 -12.50 15.68 -0.15
N ASP A 14 -12.16 15.37 -1.39
CA ASP A 14 -11.72 14.03 -1.81
C ASP A 14 -10.22 13.79 -1.49
N HIS A 15 -9.53 14.83 -1.01
CA HIS A 15 -8.15 14.83 -0.55
C HIS A 15 -8.05 15.30 0.92
N PRO A 16 -8.57 14.52 1.89
CA PRO A 16 -8.48 14.90 3.29
C PRO A 16 -7.04 14.85 3.83
N ALA A 17 -6.74 15.71 4.80
CA ALA A 17 -5.47 15.70 5.51
C ALA A 17 -5.40 14.57 6.56
N CYS A 18 -6.56 14.08 7.03
CA CYS A 18 -6.67 13.05 8.06
C CYS A 18 -6.23 11.64 7.62
N THR A 19 -5.94 11.43 6.33
CA THR A 19 -5.60 10.12 5.76
C THR A 19 -4.37 10.24 4.87
N HIS A 20 -3.47 9.25 4.92
CA HIS A 20 -2.30 9.20 4.06
C HIS A 20 -2.70 9.33 2.56
N PRO A 21 -2.06 10.21 1.76
CA PRO A 21 -2.48 10.48 0.38
C PRO A 21 -2.57 9.25 -0.52
N LEU A 22 -1.61 8.32 -0.40
CA LEU A 22 -1.63 7.09 -1.18
C LEU A 22 -2.73 6.11 -0.73
N LEU A 23 -3.07 6.09 0.57
CA LEU A 23 -4.19 5.29 1.08
C LEU A 23 -5.52 5.88 0.62
N ALA A 24 -5.65 7.20 0.61
CA ALA A 24 -6.80 7.89 0.04
C ALA A 24 -6.94 7.61 -1.47
N ALA A 25 -5.83 7.53 -2.20
CA ALA A 25 -5.84 7.14 -3.61
C ALA A 25 -6.31 5.69 -3.81
N LEU A 26 -5.80 4.74 -3.00
CA LEU A 26 -6.29 3.36 -3.02
C LEU A 26 -7.78 3.27 -2.70
N ALA A 27 -8.24 3.94 -1.65
CA ALA A 27 -9.64 3.93 -1.24
C ALA A 27 -10.58 4.46 -2.33
N ARG A 28 -10.18 5.52 -3.05
CA ARG A 28 -10.91 6.01 -4.22
C ARG A 28 -10.95 4.97 -5.34
N LEU A 29 -9.81 4.40 -5.71
CA LEU A 29 -9.76 3.35 -6.75
C LEU A 29 -10.63 2.14 -6.40
N VAL A 30 -10.56 1.66 -5.15
CA VAL A 30 -11.38 0.54 -4.68
C VAL A 30 -12.86 0.92 -4.76
N ASN A 31 -13.24 2.09 -4.25
CA ASN A 31 -14.61 2.58 -4.39
C ASN A 31 -15.04 2.59 -5.86
N ASP A 32 -14.29 3.25 -6.73
CA ASP A 32 -14.67 3.48 -8.13
C ASP A 32 -14.77 2.18 -8.95
N ASN A 33 -14.13 1.10 -8.49
CA ASN A 33 -14.11 -0.20 -9.16
C ASN A 33 -14.88 -1.31 -8.42
N THR A 34 -15.54 -1.00 -7.30
CA THR A 34 -16.43 -1.95 -6.61
C THR A 34 -17.83 -1.83 -7.20
N SER A 35 -18.52 -2.97 -7.39
CA SER A 35 -19.93 -2.97 -7.83
C SER A 35 -20.86 -2.23 -6.86
N ASP A 36 -22.02 -1.81 -7.33
CA ASP A 36 -22.99 -1.10 -6.49
C ASP A 36 -23.55 -1.98 -5.38
N GLU A 37 -23.70 -3.29 -5.61
CA GLU A 37 -24.14 -4.25 -4.60
C GLU A 37 -23.14 -4.38 -3.44
N SER A 38 -21.84 -4.38 -3.76
CA SER A 38 -20.76 -4.53 -2.77
C SER A 38 -20.35 -3.21 -2.10
N ARG A 39 -20.65 -2.06 -2.73
CA ARG A 39 -20.22 -0.72 -2.29
C ARG A 39 -20.66 -0.37 -0.87
N ALA A 40 -21.84 -0.83 -0.44
CA ALA A 40 -22.35 -0.57 0.91
C ALA A 40 -21.39 -1.06 2.01
N GLY A 41 -20.67 -2.17 1.75
CA GLY A 41 -19.69 -2.72 2.68
C GLY A 41 -18.49 -1.80 2.93
N LEU A 42 -18.12 -0.96 1.96
CA LEU A 42 -16.98 -0.05 2.07
C LEU A 42 -17.24 1.12 3.03
N VAL A 43 -18.50 1.52 3.21
CA VAL A 43 -18.87 2.64 4.11
C VAL A 43 -18.41 2.37 5.55
N HIS A 44 -18.43 1.11 5.98
CA HIS A 44 -17.99 0.72 7.32
C HIS A 44 -16.48 0.90 7.55
N LEU A 45 -15.69 1.03 6.48
CA LEU A 45 -14.23 1.25 6.56
C LEU A 45 -13.87 2.74 6.69
N VAL A 46 -14.81 3.65 6.43
CA VAL A 46 -14.54 5.09 6.43
C VAL A 46 -14.02 5.61 7.77
N PRO A 47 -14.54 5.20 8.94
CA PRO A 47 -13.96 5.62 10.22
C PRO A 47 -12.52 5.13 10.42
N SER A 48 -12.16 3.97 9.86
CA SER A 48 -10.85 3.32 10.07
C SER A 48 -9.69 4.01 9.35
N ILE A 49 -9.96 4.85 8.34
CA ILE A 49 -8.92 5.62 7.62
C ILE A 49 -8.62 6.99 8.26
N ILE A 50 -9.43 7.42 9.23
CA ILE A 50 -9.29 8.71 9.89
C ILE A 50 -8.15 8.65 10.90
N GLY A 51 -7.26 9.65 10.86
CA GLY A 51 -6.08 9.72 11.72
C GLY A 51 -4.89 8.89 11.21
N LEU A 52 -5.01 8.27 10.04
CA LEU A 52 -3.92 7.55 9.37
C LEU A 52 -3.08 8.45 8.46
N ALA A 53 -2.88 9.70 8.85
CA ALA A 53 -1.99 10.63 8.15
C ALA A 53 -0.52 10.34 8.52
N SER A 54 0.38 10.38 7.54
CA SER A 54 1.83 10.24 7.77
C SER A 54 2.62 10.79 6.59
N ASP A 55 3.81 11.32 6.87
CA ASP A 55 4.80 11.72 5.86
C ASP A 55 5.96 10.71 5.75
N ASP A 56 5.94 9.62 6.52
CA ASP A 56 6.97 8.57 6.49
C ASP A 56 6.87 7.75 5.19
N LEU A 57 7.94 7.78 4.38
CA LEU A 57 8.00 7.06 3.10
C LEU A 57 7.84 5.54 3.25
N ARG A 58 8.07 5.00 4.45
CA ARG A 58 7.77 3.58 4.73
C ARG A 58 6.30 3.25 4.53
N VAL A 59 5.39 4.19 4.83
CA VAL A 59 3.94 4.00 4.64
C VAL A 59 3.63 3.88 3.15
N ASP A 60 4.18 4.76 2.31
CA ASP A 60 4.08 4.64 0.85
C ASP A 60 4.56 3.26 0.35
N ALA A 61 5.73 2.82 0.83
CA ALA A 61 6.34 1.56 0.41
C ALA A 61 5.54 0.34 0.90
N ARG A 62 4.98 0.39 2.11
CA ARG A 62 4.12 -0.68 2.62
C ARG A 62 2.81 -0.78 1.86
N ILE A 63 2.15 0.34 1.57
CA ILE A 63 0.91 0.36 0.77
C ILE A 63 1.19 -0.23 -0.62
N ALA A 64 2.26 0.22 -1.29
CA ALA A 64 2.64 -0.30 -2.60
C ALA A 64 2.93 -1.80 -2.56
N LEU A 65 3.66 -2.27 -1.54
CA LEU A 65 3.98 -3.69 -1.38
C LEU A 65 2.72 -4.54 -1.15
N ARG A 66 1.82 -4.11 -0.25
CA ARG A 66 0.54 -4.77 0.01
C ARG A 66 -0.27 -4.90 -1.27
N CYS A 67 -0.47 -3.78 -1.98
CA CYS A 67 -1.20 -3.77 -3.24
C CYS A 67 -0.57 -4.71 -4.26
N ALA A 68 0.74 -4.63 -4.47
CA ALA A 68 1.42 -5.41 -5.48
C ALA A 68 1.38 -6.91 -5.16
N THR A 69 1.62 -7.30 -3.90
CA THR A 69 1.61 -8.70 -3.47
C THR A 69 0.20 -9.31 -3.50
N THR A 70 -0.85 -8.57 -3.17
CA THR A 70 -2.23 -9.06 -3.28
C THR A 70 -2.67 -9.27 -4.73
N ALA A 71 -2.31 -8.36 -5.64
CA ALA A 71 -2.76 -8.42 -7.03
C ALA A 71 -1.93 -9.38 -7.91
N LEU A 72 -0.66 -9.57 -7.59
CA LEU A 72 0.28 -10.32 -8.44
C LEU A 72 -0.18 -11.75 -8.78
N PRO A 73 -0.67 -12.58 -7.84
CA PRO A 73 -1.10 -13.94 -8.16
C PRO A 73 -2.34 -14.03 -9.05
N VAL A 74 -3.21 -13.02 -9.01
CA VAL A 74 -4.50 -13.02 -9.73
C VAL A 74 -4.45 -12.25 -11.04
N ALA A 75 -3.44 -11.38 -11.22
CA ALA A 75 -3.28 -10.59 -12.42
C ALA A 75 -2.91 -11.46 -13.63
N ALA A 76 -3.37 -11.04 -14.82
CA ALA A 76 -2.98 -11.65 -16.09
C ALA A 76 -1.45 -11.59 -16.29
N ALA A 77 -0.89 -12.60 -16.97
CA ALA A 77 0.56 -12.78 -17.13
C ALA A 77 1.28 -11.53 -17.66
N GLU A 78 0.64 -10.78 -18.56
CA GLU A 78 1.19 -9.55 -19.14
C GLU A 78 1.38 -8.43 -18.09
N ARG A 79 0.60 -8.45 -17.01
CA ARG A 79 0.65 -7.48 -15.91
C ARG A 79 1.48 -7.98 -14.73
N GLN A 80 1.67 -9.29 -14.59
CA GLN A 80 2.47 -9.88 -13.51
C GLN A 80 3.91 -9.35 -13.50
N LEU A 81 4.52 -9.10 -14.66
CA LEU A 81 5.87 -8.51 -14.71
C LEU A 81 5.92 -7.13 -14.03
N ALA A 82 4.98 -6.24 -14.35
CA ALA A 82 4.95 -4.89 -13.78
C ALA A 82 4.67 -4.91 -12.27
N LEU A 83 3.80 -5.80 -11.81
CA LEU A 83 3.50 -6.01 -10.40
C LEU A 83 4.70 -6.64 -9.66
N ALA A 84 5.39 -7.62 -10.23
CA ALA A 84 6.61 -8.18 -9.67
C ALA A 84 7.73 -7.13 -9.56
N VAL A 85 7.91 -6.27 -10.57
CA VAL A 85 8.82 -5.12 -10.46
C VAL A 85 8.41 -4.18 -9.33
N SER A 86 7.10 -3.97 -9.13
CA SER A 86 6.57 -3.12 -8.06
C SER A 86 6.86 -3.71 -6.66
N VAL A 87 6.72 -5.03 -6.49
CA VAL A 87 7.11 -5.74 -5.26
C VAL A 87 8.60 -5.56 -4.97
N LEU A 88 9.47 -5.81 -5.97
CA LEU A 88 10.92 -5.63 -5.79
C LEU A 88 11.29 -4.19 -5.46
N ALA A 89 10.66 -3.22 -6.12
CA ALA A 89 10.92 -1.80 -5.87
C ALA A 89 10.49 -1.37 -4.45
N ALA A 90 9.35 -1.89 -3.96
CA ALA A 90 8.85 -1.59 -2.63
C ALA A 90 9.69 -2.25 -1.52
N GLU A 91 10.08 -3.52 -1.70
CA GLU A 91 11.00 -4.22 -0.79
C GLU A 91 12.36 -3.55 -0.71
N GLU A 92 12.94 -3.20 -1.85
CA GLU A 92 14.22 -2.47 -1.91
C GLU A 92 14.09 -1.06 -1.29
N MET A 93 12.93 -0.41 -1.40
CA MET A 93 12.67 0.86 -0.72
C MET A 93 12.61 0.69 0.80
N LEU A 94 11.88 -0.30 1.29
CA LEU A 94 11.79 -0.61 2.72
C LEU A 94 13.16 -0.97 3.29
N ALA A 95 13.89 -1.89 2.64
CA ALA A 95 15.22 -2.29 3.05
C ALA A 95 16.16 -1.09 3.17
N ARG A 96 16.15 -0.19 2.18
CA ARG A 96 16.98 1.02 2.21
C ARG A 96 16.59 1.96 3.34
N LEU A 97 15.30 2.15 3.58
CA LEU A 97 14.81 3.02 4.65
C LEU A 97 15.22 2.46 6.02
N ASP A 98 15.15 1.14 6.19
CA ASP A 98 15.47 0.42 7.44
C ASP A 98 16.97 0.15 7.63
N GLY A 99 17.83 0.56 6.68
CA GLY A 99 19.27 0.26 6.74
C GLY A 99 19.59 -1.23 6.61
N ALA A 100 18.66 -2.02 6.05
CA ALA A 100 18.84 -3.44 5.80
C ALA A 100 19.59 -3.68 4.47
N PRO A 101 20.19 -4.89 4.29
CA PRO A 101 20.87 -5.23 3.04
C PRO A 101 19.93 -5.17 1.82
N PRO A 102 20.42 -4.72 0.66
CA PRO A 102 19.63 -4.66 -0.58
C PRO A 102 19.26 -6.08 -1.04
N GLY A 103 18.13 -6.19 -1.75
CA GLY A 103 17.62 -7.47 -2.26
C GLY A 103 16.99 -8.39 -1.21
N ARG A 104 16.86 -7.94 0.05
CA ARG A 104 16.05 -8.62 1.06
C ARG A 104 14.58 -8.57 0.65
N LEU A 105 13.90 -9.71 0.70
CA LEU A 105 12.46 -9.81 0.53
C LEU A 105 11.83 -10.28 1.84
N SER A 106 10.66 -9.76 2.17
CA SER A 106 9.83 -10.32 3.23
C SER A 106 9.30 -11.70 2.82
N GLU A 107 8.93 -12.51 3.82
CA GLU A 107 8.39 -13.85 3.59
C GLU A 107 7.12 -13.86 2.70
N PRO A 108 6.15 -12.94 2.85
CA PRO A 108 5.03 -12.84 1.92
C PRO A 108 5.46 -12.56 0.47
N SER A 109 6.46 -11.69 0.27
CA SER A 109 6.97 -11.38 -1.06
C SER A 109 7.71 -12.55 -1.69
N VAL A 110 8.42 -13.36 -0.90
CA VAL A 110 9.03 -14.60 -1.42
C VAL A 110 7.96 -15.55 -1.93
N ARG A 111 6.93 -15.83 -1.11
CA ARG A 111 5.84 -16.75 -1.48
C ARG A 111 5.12 -16.31 -2.75
N VAL A 112 4.71 -15.04 -2.83
CA VAL A 112 4.03 -14.52 -4.01
C VAL A 112 4.93 -14.59 -5.25
N MET A 113 6.25 -14.36 -5.12
CA MET A 113 7.18 -14.48 -6.24
C MET A 113 7.36 -15.93 -6.71
N GLU A 114 7.23 -16.91 -5.82
CA GLU A 114 7.27 -18.33 -6.13
C GLU A 114 6.02 -18.78 -6.91
N ASP A 115 4.87 -18.13 -6.69
CA ASP A 115 3.63 -18.38 -7.44
C ASP A 115 3.71 -17.90 -8.91
N VAL A 116 4.60 -16.94 -9.22
CA VAL A 116 4.76 -16.33 -10.56
C VAL A 116 6.21 -16.38 -11.06
N PRO A 117 6.83 -17.58 -11.17
CA PRO A 117 8.27 -17.72 -11.33
C PRO A 117 8.83 -17.02 -12.59
N HIS A 118 8.07 -17.02 -13.70
CA HIS A 118 8.50 -16.36 -14.93
C HIS A 118 8.55 -14.83 -14.78
N ALA A 119 7.50 -14.23 -14.23
CA ALA A 119 7.44 -12.79 -13.97
C ALA A 119 8.49 -12.38 -12.93
N ALA A 120 8.68 -13.19 -11.88
CA ALA A 120 9.68 -12.95 -10.85
C ALA A 120 11.12 -12.95 -11.41
N GLU A 121 11.46 -13.92 -12.27
CA GLU A 121 12.77 -13.97 -12.89
C GLU A 121 13.03 -12.75 -13.79
N GLN A 122 12.06 -12.41 -14.64
CA GLN A 122 12.14 -11.24 -15.52
C GLN A 122 12.26 -9.95 -14.69
N ALA A 123 11.45 -9.78 -13.65
CA ALA A 123 11.49 -8.61 -12.78
C ALA A 123 12.86 -8.45 -12.10
N ARG A 124 13.49 -9.53 -11.65
CA ARG A 124 14.85 -9.48 -11.07
C ARG A 124 15.89 -9.00 -12.08
N ARG A 125 15.76 -9.37 -13.35
CA ARG A 125 16.65 -8.87 -14.42
C ARG A 125 16.47 -7.37 -14.66
N PHE A 126 15.23 -6.88 -14.70
CA PHE A 126 14.94 -5.45 -14.84
C PHE A 126 15.36 -4.61 -13.62
N SER A 127 15.05 -5.09 -12.41
CA SER A 127 15.29 -4.34 -11.18
C SER A 127 16.78 -4.11 -10.91
N ARG A 128 17.67 -5.01 -11.35
CA ARG A 128 19.13 -4.81 -11.25
C ARG A 128 19.63 -3.60 -12.04
N ALA A 129 18.90 -3.18 -13.06
CA ALA A 129 19.25 -2.04 -13.91
C ALA A 129 18.65 -0.70 -13.42
N ALA A 130 17.58 -0.73 -12.61
CA ALA A 130 16.83 0.47 -12.23
C ALA A 130 17.08 0.87 -10.77
N ARG A 131 17.71 2.03 -10.54
CA ARG A 131 17.80 2.66 -9.22
C ARG A 131 16.74 3.75 -9.07
N ILE A 132 15.71 3.49 -8.28
CA ILE A 132 14.64 4.45 -8.01
C ILE A 132 15.03 5.30 -6.79
N THR A 133 14.95 6.62 -6.92
CA THR A 133 15.15 7.56 -5.81
C THR A 133 13.94 7.57 -4.89
N GLN A 134 14.11 7.98 -3.62
CA GLN A 134 12.98 8.13 -2.67
C GLN A 134 11.87 9.04 -3.22
N LYS A 135 12.24 10.19 -3.79
CA LYS A 135 11.30 11.13 -4.42
C LYS A 135 10.60 10.51 -5.65
N GLY A 136 11.34 9.80 -6.49
CA GLY A 136 10.77 9.12 -7.66
C GLY A 136 9.82 8.00 -7.26
N PHE A 137 10.13 7.28 -6.18
CA PHE A 137 9.26 6.24 -5.66
C PHE A 137 7.92 6.80 -5.17
N ARG A 138 7.95 7.81 -4.29
CA ARG A 138 6.73 8.46 -3.79
C ARG A 138 5.88 9.04 -4.91
N ARG A 139 6.51 9.69 -5.90
CA ARG A 139 5.78 10.40 -6.95
C ARG A 139 5.25 9.48 -8.05
N TYR A 140 5.94 8.38 -8.35
CA TYR A 140 5.64 7.57 -9.53
C TYR A 140 5.47 6.09 -9.20
N ALA A 141 6.47 5.46 -8.56
CA ALA A 141 6.47 4.01 -8.39
C ALA A 141 5.33 3.52 -7.47
N ALA A 142 5.14 4.16 -6.31
CA ALA A 142 4.11 3.75 -5.36
C ALA A 142 2.68 4.01 -5.88
N PRO A 143 2.34 5.19 -6.45
CA PRO A 143 1.06 5.39 -7.11
C PRO A 143 0.81 4.42 -8.27
N ASN A 144 1.82 4.15 -9.09
CA ASN A 144 1.67 3.23 -10.21
C ASN A 144 1.45 1.78 -9.74
N ALA A 145 2.13 1.34 -8.68
CA ALA A 145 1.91 0.03 -8.07
C ALA A 145 0.44 -0.12 -7.61
N VAL A 146 -0.09 0.87 -6.90
CA VAL A 146 -1.49 0.89 -6.44
C VAL A 146 -2.47 0.82 -7.62
N GLN A 147 -2.24 1.60 -8.67
CA GLN A 147 -3.08 1.61 -9.88
C GLN A 147 -3.06 0.25 -10.60
N LEU A 148 -1.86 -0.29 -10.85
CA LEU A 148 -1.67 -1.58 -11.51
C LEU A 148 -2.31 -2.72 -10.72
N SER A 149 -2.25 -2.65 -9.39
CA SER A 149 -2.85 -3.65 -8.51
C SER A 149 -4.37 -3.66 -8.60
N VAL A 150 -5.01 -2.49 -8.49
CA VAL A 150 -6.48 -2.42 -8.59
C VAL A 150 -6.94 -2.86 -9.97
N VAL A 151 -6.32 -2.34 -11.04
CA VAL A 151 -6.66 -2.76 -12.42
C VAL A 151 -6.42 -4.26 -12.62
N GLY A 152 -5.33 -4.80 -12.07
CA GLY A 152 -5.01 -6.23 -12.12
C GLY A 152 -6.06 -7.10 -11.44
N ILE A 153 -6.60 -6.67 -10.29
CA ILE A 153 -7.66 -7.37 -9.57
C ILE A 153 -9.00 -7.27 -10.32
N VAL A 154 -9.37 -6.08 -10.79
CA VAL A 154 -10.63 -5.84 -11.52
C VAL A 154 -10.70 -6.68 -12.80
N GLN A 155 -9.57 -6.85 -13.48
CA GLN A 155 -9.47 -7.60 -14.72
C GLN A 155 -9.11 -9.08 -14.50
N ALA A 156 -9.00 -9.53 -13.25
CA ALA A 156 -8.67 -10.90 -12.95
C ALA A 156 -9.84 -11.84 -13.25
N CYS A 157 -9.55 -13.01 -13.78
CA CYS A 157 -10.53 -14.08 -14.00
C CYS A 157 -10.80 -14.84 -12.70
N ILE A 158 -11.24 -14.14 -11.65
CA ILE A 158 -11.57 -14.70 -10.34
C ILE A 158 -13.07 -14.58 -10.05
N PRO A 159 -13.64 -15.44 -9.20
CA PRO A 159 -15.08 -15.44 -8.94
C PRO A 159 -15.62 -14.16 -8.30
N ASP A 160 -14.82 -13.49 -7.48
CA ASP A 160 -15.25 -12.33 -6.69
C ASP A 160 -14.11 -11.29 -6.52
N PRO A 161 -13.94 -10.38 -7.51
CA PRO A 161 -12.97 -9.31 -7.43
C PRO A 161 -13.31 -8.24 -6.40
N ASP A 162 -14.60 -7.97 -6.13
CA ASP A 162 -15.04 -6.98 -5.15
C ASP A 162 -14.59 -7.34 -3.74
N SER A 163 -14.80 -8.60 -3.33
CA SER A 163 -14.32 -9.09 -2.04
C SER A 163 -12.80 -9.02 -1.92
N LEU A 164 -12.06 -9.20 -3.02
CA LEU A 164 -10.60 -9.04 -3.01
C LEU A 164 -10.18 -7.57 -2.90
N LEU A 165 -10.84 -6.65 -3.60
CA LEU A 165 -10.59 -5.20 -3.49
C LEU A 165 -10.89 -4.68 -2.08
N ARG A 166 -12.01 -5.10 -1.50
CA ARG A 166 -12.38 -4.76 -0.12
C ARG A 166 -11.33 -5.27 0.87
N ARG A 167 -10.95 -6.54 0.78
CA ARG A 167 -9.92 -7.13 1.65
C ARG A 167 -8.58 -6.44 1.49
N LEU A 168 -8.18 -6.10 0.25
CA LEU A 168 -6.98 -5.32 -0.03
C LEU A 168 -7.01 -3.99 0.73
N LEU A 169 -8.14 -3.26 0.68
CA LEU A 169 -8.28 -2.01 1.42
C LEU A 169 -8.22 -2.24 2.94
N GLU A 170 -8.95 -3.23 3.48
CA GLU A 170 -8.94 -3.58 4.90
C GLU A 170 -7.53 -3.91 5.43
N GLU A 171 -6.80 -4.78 4.72
CA GLU A 171 -5.43 -5.16 5.08
C GLU A 171 -4.46 -3.98 4.98
N THR A 172 -4.64 -3.11 3.98
CA THR A 172 -3.80 -1.92 3.81
C THR A 172 -4.05 -0.89 4.92
N ILE A 173 -5.30 -0.73 5.35
CA ILE A 173 -5.66 0.11 6.51
C ILE A 173 -5.00 -0.43 7.77
N ALA A 174 -5.07 -1.75 8.00
CA ALA A 174 -4.44 -2.38 9.15
C ALA A 174 -2.91 -2.23 9.15
N ASP A 175 -2.26 -2.38 7.98
CA ASP A 175 -0.82 -2.15 7.83
C ASP A 175 -0.46 -0.68 8.18
N CYS A 176 -1.20 0.29 7.67
CA CYS A 176 -1.00 1.71 7.96
C CYS A 176 -1.20 2.03 9.45
N ASP A 177 -2.26 1.50 10.04
CA ASP A 177 -2.59 1.69 11.46
C ASP A 177 -1.47 1.17 12.37
N ALA A 178 -1.01 -0.06 12.13
CA ALA A 178 0.09 -0.68 12.87
C ALA A 178 1.38 0.15 12.79
N MET A 179 1.70 0.68 11.61
CA MET A 179 2.90 1.50 11.40
C MET A 179 2.82 2.87 12.07
N ILE A 180 1.68 3.55 11.92
CA ILE A 180 1.50 4.93 12.40
C ILE A 180 1.32 4.94 13.91
N ARG A 181 0.46 4.08 14.45
CA ARG A 181 0.20 4.01 15.90
C ARG A 181 1.32 3.32 16.68
N GLY A 182 1.93 2.28 16.10
CA GLY A 182 3.10 1.63 16.71
C GLY A 182 4.26 2.61 16.92
N ARG A 183 4.50 3.51 15.95
CA ARG A 183 5.52 4.55 16.08
C ARG A 183 5.16 5.63 17.11
N GLN A 184 3.89 6.02 17.21
CA GLN A 184 3.45 6.99 18.23
C GLN A 184 3.68 6.46 19.66
N ALA A 185 3.57 5.15 19.87
CA ALA A 185 3.89 4.52 21.15
C ALA A 185 5.41 4.60 21.45
N ASP A 186 6.26 4.31 20.47
CA ASP A 186 7.73 4.39 20.62
C ASP A 186 8.22 5.83 20.92
N THR A 187 7.65 6.85 20.27
CA THR A 187 8.00 8.26 20.54
C THR A 187 7.49 8.74 21.89
N SER A 188 6.30 8.29 22.33
CA SER A 188 5.74 8.68 23.63
C SER A 188 6.46 8.05 24.82
N GLY A 189 7.06 6.86 24.64
CA GLY A 189 7.85 6.18 25.67
C GLY A 189 9.25 6.78 25.92
N THR A 190 9.72 7.71 25.08
CA THR A 190 11.08 8.28 25.16
C THR A 190 11.14 9.63 25.90
N ILE A 191 10.02 10.12 26.47
CA ILE A 191 10.04 11.33 27.33
C ILE A 191 10.58 10.95 28.71
N THR A 192 11.91 10.87 28.83
CA THR A 192 12.60 10.83 30.12
C THR A 192 12.44 12.18 30.80
N ALA A 193 11.85 12.17 32.00
CA ALA A 193 11.64 13.35 32.83
C ALA A 193 12.93 14.16 33.03
N PRO A 194 12.86 15.51 33.13
CA PRO A 194 14.05 16.29 33.47
C PRO A 194 14.47 15.92 34.90
N ALA A 195 15.72 15.51 35.05
CA ALA A 195 16.34 15.33 36.35
C ALA A 195 16.36 16.68 37.08
N HIS A 196 15.48 16.83 38.07
CA HIS A 196 15.55 17.92 39.03
C HIS A 196 16.49 17.53 40.17
N ALA A 197 17.40 18.47 40.45
CA ALA A 197 18.28 18.62 41.62
C ALA A 197 19.55 17.76 41.67
#